data_AF-A0A351KR81-F1
#
_entry.id   AF-A0A351KR81-F1
#
_cell.length_a   1.000
_cell.length_b   1.000
_cell.length_c   1.000
_cell.angle_alpha   90.00
_cell.angle_beta   90.00
_cell.angle_gamma   90.00
#
_symmetry.space_group_name_H-M   'P 1'
#
loop_
_entity.id
_entity.type
_entity.pdbx_description
1 polymer ?
#
loop_
_entity_poly.entity_id
_entity_poly.type
_entity_poly.pdbx_seq_one_letter_code
_entity_poly.pdbx_strand_id
1 'polypeptide(L)'
;MRDYRFIPSTVGLVLVVIFVPTFVMLGFWQLDRAHEREALNRLQDERLLEPPLVLGPQDVIDLGSVRYRELTLEGRYDSAHQFLVDNQLEDQKAGYHVLVPFHLEGSSRSVLINRGWVPLGADRTLRPD
;
A
#
# COMPACT_ATOMS: atom_id res chain seq x y z
N MET A 1 52.47 6.59 -33.45
CA MET A 1 51.12 6.72 -32.87
C MET A 1 50.43 5.38 -33.06
N ARG A 2 49.87 4.75 -32.02
CA ARG A 2 49.18 3.45 -32.15
C ARG A 2 47.76 3.72 -32.63
N ASP A 3 47.46 3.27 -33.85
CA ASP A 3 46.12 3.36 -34.43
C ASP A 3 45.22 2.31 -33.79
N TYR A 4 44.40 2.72 -32.81
CA TYR A 4 43.33 1.89 -32.28
C TYR A 4 42.19 1.87 -33.30
N ARG A 5 42.13 0.83 -34.15
CA ARG A 5 40.94 0.54 -34.97
C ARG A 5 39.90 -0.15 -34.10
N PHE A 6 38.82 0.57 -33.79
CA PHE A 6 37.65 -0.01 -33.14
C PHE A 6 36.94 -0.95 -34.12
N ILE A 7 37.21 -2.25 -34.02
CA ILE A 7 36.52 -3.30 -34.78
C ILE A 7 35.54 -3.94 -33.79
N PRO A 8 34.26 -3.53 -33.76
CA PRO A 8 33.31 -4.12 -32.84
C PRO A 8 33.18 -5.62 -33.15
N SER A 9 33.34 -6.47 -32.13
CA SER A 9 33.06 -7.89 -32.28
C SER A 9 31.57 -8.07 -32.62
N THR A 10 31.25 -9.00 -33.51
CA THR A 10 29.86 -9.29 -33.90
C THR A 10 28.99 -9.62 -32.67
N VAL A 11 29.57 -10.30 -31.69
CA VAL A 11 28.95 -10.57 -30.39
C VAL A 11 28.64 -9.26 -29.65
N GLY A 12 29.60 -8.35 -29.55
CA GLY A 12 29.38 -7.04 -28.92
C GLY A 12 28.28 -6.24 -29.61
N LEU A 13 28.24 -6.25 -30.94
CA LEU A 13 27.19 -5.58 -31.72
C LEU A 13 25.80 -6.17 -31.43
N VAL A 14 25.68 -7.50 -31.42
CA VAL A 14 24.40 -8.18 -31.10
C VAL A 14 23.94 -7.83 -29.69
N LEU A 15 24.85 -7.84 -28.71
CA LEU A 15 24.52 -7.47 -27.33
C LEU A 15 24.04 -6.02 -27.23
N VAL A 16 24.68 -5.08 -27.92
CA VAL A 16 24.25 -3.67 -27.93
C VAL A 16 22.86 -3.54 -28.55
N VAL A 17 22.60 -4.20 -29.69
CA VAL A 17 21.30 -4.18 -30.36
C VAL A 17 20.18 -4.76 -29.49
N ILE A 18 20.49 -5.71 -28.60
CA ILE A 18 19.50 -6.28 -27.66
C ILE A 18 19.33 -5.40 -26.42
N PHE A 19 20.43 -5.04 -25.76
CA PHE A 19 20.37 -4.38 -24.45
C PHE A 19 19.95 -2.92 -24.53
N VAL A 20 20.37 -2.17 -25.56
CA VAL A 20 19.97 -0.77 -25.70
C VAL A 20 18.44 -0.60 -25.75
N PRO A 21 17.69 -1.27 -26.65
CA PRO A 21 16.23 -1.13 -26.65
C PRO A 21 15.59 -1.70 -25.38
N THR A 22 16.14 -2.77 -24.81
CA THR A 22 15.66 -3.33 -23.54
C THR A 22 15.76 -2.32 -22.40
N PHE A 23 16.90 -1.65 -22.24
CA PHE A 23 17.09 -0.65 -21.20
C PHE A 23 16.29 0.62 -21.45
N VAL A 24 16.10 1.02 -22.71
CA VAL A 24 15.19 2.13 -23.04
C VAL A 24 13.75 1.78 -22.65
N MET A 25 13.27 0.57 -22.96
CA MET A 25 11.94 0.11 -22.58
C MET A 25 11.77 0.04 -21.06
N LEU A 26 12.78 -0.46 -20.35
CA LEU A 26 12.79 -0.48 -18.88
C LEU A 26 12.84 0.93 -18.28
N GLY A 27 13.54 1.87 -18.93
CA GLY A 27 13.55 3.28 -18.53
C GLY A 27 12.17 3.92 -18.60
N PHE A 28 11.43 3.67 -19.69
CA PHE A 28 10.03 4.10 -19.79
C PHE A 28 9.15 3.45 -18.74
N TRP A 29 9.30 2.14 -18.51
CA TRP A 29 8.56 1.46 -17.45
C TRP A 29 8.84 2.04 -16.05
N GLN A 30 10.08 2.42 -15.76
CA GLN A 30 10.43 3.08 -14.50
C GLN A 30 9.76 4.46 -14.37
N LEU A 31 9.70 5.24 -15.46
CA LEU A 31 8.98 6.50 -15.49
C LEU A 31 7.49 6.28 -15.25
N ASP A 32 6.85 5.38 -15.98
CA ASP A 32 5.42 5.07 -15.79
C ASP A 32 5.12 4.68 -14.34
N ARG A 33 5.97 3.85 -13.74
CA ARG A 33 5.83 3.44 -12.34
C ARG A 33 6.04 4.61 -11.36
N ALA A 34 6.89 5.57 -11.69
CA ALA A 34 7.07 6.79 -10.91
C ALA A 34 5.82 7.69 -10.98
N HIS A 35 5.26 7.86 -12.18
CA HIS A 35 4.03 8.64 -12.39
C HIS A 35 2.84 8.02 -11.66
N GLU A 36 2.72 6.69 -11.65
CA GLU A 36 1.66 5.99 -10.90
C GLU A 36 1.77 6.25 -9.39
N ARG A 37 3.00 6.22 -8.85
CA ARG A 37 3.25 6.54 -7.44
C ARG A 37 2.92 7.99 -7.13
N GLU A 38 3.34 8.92 -8.00
CA GLU A 38 3.04 10.33 -7.84
C GLU A 38 1.53 10.60 -7.86
N ALA A 39 0.79 9.95 -8.76
CA ALA A 39 -0.66 10.06 -8.82
C ALA A 39 -1.35 9.57 -7.53
N LEU A 40 -0.87 8.46 -6.96
CA LEU A 40 -1.39 7.95 -5.67
C LEU A 40 -1.09 8.89 -4.50
N ASN A 41 0.13 9.44 -4.44
CA ASN A 41 0.50 10.40 -3.41
C ASN A 41 -0.32 11.69 -3.52
N ARG A 42 -0.48 12.22 -4.74
CA ARG A 42 -1.28 13.41 -4.99
C ARG A 42 -2.75 13.20 -4.61
N LEU A 43 -3.32 12.04 -4.94
CA LEU A 43 -4.66 11.67 -4.50
C LEU A 43 -4.76 11.63 -2.97
N GLN A 44 -3.77 11.08 -2.28
CA GLN A 44 -3.75 11.06 -0.82
C GLN A 44 -3.68 12.48 -0.24
N ASP A 45 -2.78 13.33 -0.74
CA ASP A 45 -2.61 14.71 -0.27
C ASP A 45 -3.88 15.53 -0.47
N GLU A 46 -4.54 15.41 -1.63
CA GLU A 46 -5.81 16.08 -1.92
C GLU A 46 -6.92 15.62 -0.96
N ARG A 47 -7.04 14.31 -0.71
CA ARG A 47 -8.09 13.74 0.14
C ARG A 47 -7.89 14.05 1.63
N LEU A 48 -6.65 14.20 2.09
CA LEU A 48 -6.35 14.60 3.47
C LEU A 48 -6.73 16.06 3.77
N LEU A 49 -6.88 16.91 2.74
CA LEU A 49 -7.32 18.30 2.90
C LEU A 49 -8.85 18.45 2.85
N GLU A 50 -9.57 17.42 2.42
CA GLU A 50 -11.03 17.43 2.39
C GLU A 50 -11.61 17.35 3.81
N PRO A 51 -12.77 17.98 4.07
CA PRO A 51 -13.43 17.85 5.37
C PRO A 51 -13.81 16.39 5.63
N PRO A 52 -13.78 15.93 6.90
CA PRO A 52 -14.13 14.57 7.27
C PRO A 52 -15.51 14.19 6.76
N LEU A 53 -15.61 13.00 6.19
CA LEU A 53 -16.88 12.44 5.74
C LEU A 53 -17.55 11.73 6.91
N VAL A 54 -18.72 12.22 7.32
CA VAL A 54 -19.57 11.52 8.30
C VAL A 54 -20.28 10.38 7.57
N LEU A 55 -20.04 9.11 7.94
CA LEU A 55 -20.82 8.01 7.38
C LEU A 55 -22.00 7.70 8.31
N GLY A 56 -23.20 7.87 7.77
CA GLY A 56 -24.44 7.46 8.38
C GLY A 56 -24.80 5.99 8.08
N PRO A 57 -25.80 5.44 8.79
CA PRO A 57 -26.17 4.02 8.70
C PRO A 57 -26.68 3.55 7.34
N GLN A 58 -27.17 4.48 6.51
CA GLN A 58 -27.78 4.20 5.20
C GLN A 58 -26.89 4.61 4.02
N ASP A 59 -25.72 5.20 4.28
CA ASP A 59 -24.87 5.72 3.21
C ASP A 59 -24.29 4.57 2.37
N VAL A 60 -24.25 4.77 1.06
CA VAL A 60 -23.59 3.86 0.14
C VAL A 60 -22.11 4.22 0.11
N ILE A 61 -21.28 3.35 0.67
CA ILE A 61 -19.82 3.54 0.68
C ILE A 61 -19.27 3.13 -0.68
N ASP A 62 -18.86 4.11 -1.48
CA ASP A 62 -17.97 3.86 -2.62
C ASP A 62 -16.52 3.91 -2.14
N LEU A 63 -15.84 2.76 -2.14
CA LEU A 63 -14.45 2.62 -1.69
C LEU A 63 -13.50 3.57 -2.43
N GLY A 64 -13.79 3.91 -3.70
CA GLY A 64 -12.99 4.87 -4.47
C GLY A 64 -13.08 6.29 -3.90
N SER A 65 -14.27 6.70 -3.47
CA SER A 65 -14.54 8.02 -2.90
C SER A 65 -14.01 8.20 -1.47
N VAL A 66 -13.88 7.10 -0.73
CA VAL A 66 -13.51 7.11 0.70
C VAL A 66 -12.01 6.88 0.93
N ARG A 67 -11.30 6.35 -0.07
CA ARG A 67 -9.87 6.08 0.03
C ARG A 67 -9.09 7.37 0.37
N TYR A 68 -8.22 7.27 1.38
CA TYR A 68 -7.38 8.36 1.90
C TYR A 68 -8.12 9.56 2.51
N ARG A 69 -9.44 9.47 2.70
CA ARG A 69 -10.23 10.51 3.33
C ARG A 69 -10.43 10.23 4.82
N GLU A 70 -10.47 11.29 5.62
CA GLU A 70 -10.86 11.19 7.02
C GLU A 70 -12.36 10.88 7.15
N LEU A 71 -12.70 9.95 8.05
CA LEU A 71 -14.07 9.50 8.28
C LEU A 71 -14.48 9.71 9.73
N THR A 72 -15.70 10.20 9.93
CA THR A 72 -16.35 10.26 11.24
C THR A 72 -17.46 9.23 11.29
N LEU A 73 -17.43 8.36 12.29
CA LEU A 73 -18.36 7.24 12.46
C LEU A 73 -18.84 7.19 13.91
N GLU A 74 -20.11 6.89 14.10
CA GLU A 74 -20.70 6.62 15.41
C GLU A 74 -21.12 5.15 15.51
N GLY A 75 -20.86 4.53 16.65
CA GLY A 75 -20.98 3.09 16.78
C GLY A 75 -20.21 2.49 17.95
N ARG A 76 -19.96 1.18 17.88
CA ARG A 76 -19.36 0.40 18.97
C ARG A 76 -18.33 -0.59 18.44
N TYR A 77 -17.19 -0.68 19.13
CA TYR A 77 -16.19 -1.71 18.87
C TYR A 77 -16.67 -3.08 19.33
N ASP A 78 -16.37 -4.10 18.53
CA ASP A 78 -16.57 -5.51 18.86
C ASP A 78 -15.22 -6.15 19.19
N SER A 79 -14.76 -5.95 20.43
CA SER A 79 -13.50 -6.52 20.90
C SER A 79 -13.52 -8.04 21.02
N ALA A 80 -14.70 -8.67 21.03
CA ALA A 80 -14.81 -10.13 21.07
C ALA A 80 -14.34 -10.77 19.75
N HIS A 81 -14.45 -10.05 18.62
CA HIS A 81 -14.12 -10.54 17.29
C HIS A 81 -12.90 -9.82 16.68
N GLN A 82 -11.82 -9.69 17.47
CA GLN A 82 -10.55 -9.16 16.98
C GLN A 82 -9.85 -10.12 16.01
N PHE A 83 -9.32 -9.57 14.92
CA PHE A 83 -8.51 -10.28 13.94
C PHE A 83 -7.05 -9.83 14.04
N LEU A 84 -6.15 -10.80 13.98
CA LEU A 84 -4.71 -10.55 13.88
C LEU A 84 -4.27 -10.93 12.48
N VAL A 85 -3.78 -9.94 11.73
CA VAL A 85 -3.12 -10.19 10.44
C VAL A 85 -1.66 -10.44 10.73
N ASP A 86 -1.19 -11.66 10.49
CA ASP A 86 0.18 -12.09 10.76
C ASP A 86 1.14 -11.72 9.62
N ASN A 87 2.42 -12.07 9.82
CA ASN A 87 3.50 -11.84 8.85
C ASN A 87 3.63 -10.37 8.41
N GLN A 88 3.32 -9.44 9.32
CA GLN A 88 3.47 -8.01 9.08
C GLN A 88 4.87 -7.60 9.55
N LEU A 89 5.67 -7.07 8.62
CA LEU A 89 7.02 -6.61 8.90
C LEU A 89 7.00 -5.08 9.05
N GLU A 90 7.32 -4.59 10.25
CA GLU A 90 7.47 -3.16 10.53
C GLU A 90 8.82 -2.93 11.24
N ASP A 91 9.61 -1.98 10.74
CA ASP A 91 10.99 -1.73 11.19
C ASP A 91 11.85 -3.01 11.34
N GLN A 92 11.76 -3.90 10.35
CA GLN A 92 12.45 -5.20 10.31
C GLN A 92 12.06 -6.20 11.41
N LYS A 93 11.00 -5.92 12.17
CA LYS A 93 10.44 -6.84 13.18
C LYS A 93 9.16 -7.46 12.64
N ALA A 94 9.03 -8.77 12.83
CA ALA A 94 7.78 -9.46 12.55
C ALA A 94 6.76 -9.14 13.64
N GLY A 95 5.49 -9.02 13.26
CA GLY A 95 4.39 -8.74 14.18
C GLY A 95 3.03 -8.93 13.53
N TYR A 96 2.03 -8.35 14.17
CA TYR A 96 0.63 -8.46 13.78
C TYR A 96 0.02 -7.07 13.59
N HIS A 97 -0.84 -6.92 12.57
CA HIS A 97 -1.82 -5.83 12.58
C HIS A 97 -3.06 -6.27 13.36
N VAL A 98 -3.50 -5.43 14.29
CA VAL A 98 -4.69 -5.66 15.09
C VAL A 98 -5.87 -5.00 14.39
N LEU A 99 -6.79 -5.80 13.85
CA LEU A 99 -8.02 -5.31 13.25
C LEU A 99 -9.21 -5.61 14.17
N VAL A 100 -9.99 -4.58 14.50
CA VAL A 100 -11.17 -4.71 15.35
C VAL A 100 -12.41 -4.24 14.55
N PRO A 101 -13.47 -5.07 14.45
CA PRO A 101 -14.71 -4.63 13.85
C PRO A 101 -15.35 -3.50 14.66
N PHE A 102 -15.83 -2.48 13.96
CA PHE A 102 -16.61 -1.38 14.50
C PHE A 102 -18.01 -1.41 13.89
N HIS A 103 -19.01 -1.70 14.71
CA HIS A 103 -20.41 -1.74 14.29
C HIS A 103 -20.96 -0.32 14.24
N LEU A 104 -21.46 0.06 13.07
CA LEU A 104 -22.07 1.38 12.84
C LEU A 104 -23.43 1.46 13.55
N GLU A 105 -23.67 2.56 14.25
CA GLU A 105 -24.95 2.77 14.94
C GLU A 105 -26.10 2.87 13.92
N GLY A 106 -27.19 2.13 14.16
CA GLY A 106 -28.35 2.10 13.27
C GLY A 106 -28.16 1.32 11.95
N SER A 107 -27.04 0.62 11.77
CA SER A 107 -26.75 -0.21 10.59
C SER A 107 -26.42 -1.65 10.98
N SER A 108 -26.58 -2.59 10.06
CA SER A 108 -26.08 -3.97 10.19
C SER A 108 -24.65 -4.15 9.68
N ARG A 109 -24.01 -3.06 9.24
CA ARG A 109 -22.66 -3.05 8.67
C ARG A 109 -21.61 -2.84 9.75
N SER A 110 -20.43 -3.40 9.51
CA SER A 110 -19.25 -3.21 10.35
C SER A 110 -18.09 -2.70 9.50
N VAL A 111 -17.28 -1.81 10.07
CA VAL A 111 -16.02 -1.32 9.47
C VAL A 111 -14.86 -1.96 10.23
N LEU A 112 -13.92 -2.57 9.53
CA LEU A 112 -12.70 -3.07 10.17
C LEU A 112 -11.74 -1.90 10.41
N ILE A 113 -11.46 -1.62 11.68
CA ILE A 113 -10.52 -0.58 12.10
C ILE A 113 -9.18 -1.22 12.41
N ASN A 114 -8.12 -0.77 11.71
CA ASN A 114 -6.76 -1.14 12.05
C ASN A 114 -6.29 -0.30 13.26
N ARG A 115 -6.02 -0.96 14.39
CA ARG A 115 -5.55 -0.34 15.64
C ARG A 115 -4.04 -0.19 15.71
N GLY A 116 -3.31 -0.61 14.68
CA GLY A 116 -1.87 -0.50 14.57
C GLY A 116 -1.17 -1.85 14.51
N TRP A 117 0.15 -1.79 14.63
CA TRP A 117 1.03 -2.94 14.61
C TRP A 117 1.54 -3.26 16.02
N VAL A 118 1.62 -4.55 16.33
CA VAL A 118 2.18 -5.06 17.59
C VAL A 118 3.26 -6.09 17.29
N PRO A 119 4.40 -6.04 17.98
CA PRO A 119 5.50 -6.97 17.73
C PRO A 119 5.10 -8.41 18.06
N LEU A 120 5.67 -9.35 17.32
CA LEU A 120 5.60 -10.76 17.65
C LEU A 120 6.32 -10.97 18.99
N GLY A 121 5.55 -11.27 20.03
CA GLY A 121 6.11 -11.65 21.33
C GLY A 121 6.95 -12.93 21.24
N ALA A 122 7.61 -13.30 22.34
CA ALA A 122 8.41 -14.52 22.40
C ALA A 122 7.58 -15.80 22.15
N ASP A 123 6.26 -15.73 22.35
CA ASP A 123 5.37 -16.87 22.24
C ASP A 123 4.19 -16.58 21.30
N ARG A 124 4.03 -17.43 20.29
CA ARG A 124 3.00 -17.30 19.24
C ARG A 124 1.59 -17.68 19.74
N THR A 125 1.49 -18.33 20.89
CA THR A 125 0.21 -18.70 21.52
C THR A 125 -0.40 -17.56 22.35
N LEU A 126 0.36 -16.53 22.69
CA LEU A 126 -0.13 -15.37 23.41
C LEU A 126 -0.61 -14.33 22.39
N ARG A 127 -1.93 -14.16 22.28
CA ARG A 127 -2.48 -13.02 21.53
C ARG A 127 -2.16 -11.73 22.29
N PRO A 128 -1.74 -10.67 21.58
CA PRO A 128 -1.71 -9.32 22.15
C PRO A 128 -3.11 -8.92 22.63
N ASP A 129 -3.18 -8.37 23.85
CA ASP A 129 -4.41 -7.87 24.48
C ASP A 129 -4.99 -6.63 23.76
#